data_AF-A0A6B9T9U8-F1
#
_entry.id   AF-A0A6B9T9U8-F1
#
_cell.length_a   1.000
_cell.length_b   1.000
_cell.length_c   1.000
_cell.angle_alpha   90.00
_cell.angle_beta   90.00
_cell.angle_gamma   90.00
#
_symmetry.space_group_name_H-M   'P 1'
#
loop_
_entity.id
_entity.type
_entity.pdbx_description
1 polymer ?
#
loop_
_entity_poly.entity_id
_entity_poly.type
_entity_poly.pdbx_seq_one_letter_code
_entity_poly.pdbx_strand_id
1 'polypeptide(L)'
;MSGKVRDCMADSVLGPEEIETLESFSDGSTTDCSGMLEYLGHFISRGVSEGRFTEKQAHHDLGIALWVAYACNNLDDYEHYYTASEWLSRVEDIASGCGVWYYRYANALMYCGKPGRALEYCERGVREDPDYPWNWLTLGRLRAHFGDRRGAYEAVAKGLALVPDDHEFLTLREDIDNGRTLEEMELHYIDPDDDFQLANGDRTNPEYVLKHLAVDGIVCDRPALDRLKARLGITGWSADHPYCTFLRDFRGGAVVVTLTMNEALASKKDPDSVARILESLESMDAEARRHLSEDSDPGALQLYGVSIGPFLDVKLSYSSHGTEEVRTVDFDSDLDIVTHSDGGPYAAIILLSSDSWNPEAILSDLRSQWGIGLKDAEVSDDSVIGMLGGDIVAISLMHARVPGEEAEENASNNYLWPGAVEAARAHTAHLVVALVNHGGDPLDCGLLFTKIVVSCARQPNVLGVYNCGTVFEPAAYIEAAKALKTGDIPLEDMVWFGMYRTSEGINAYTVGMRAYGRDEMEVIGAKDAPARVAAFLYDVAYHILFNGTTLRDGDTIGFYDDQSLTVRRGQGVSVDGISLRIEYPEGGPDDGPGSSEIDQ
;
A
#
# COMPACT_ATOMS: atom_id res chain seq x y z
N MET A 1 -26.99 -0.80 -0.55
CA MET A 1 -27.26 -2.23 -0.86
C MET A 1 -28.77 -2.48 -1.07
N SER A 2 -29.22 -3.44 -1.88
CA SER A 2 -30.66 -3.70 -2.09
C SER A 2 -31.29 -4.52 -0.95
N GLY A 3 -32.61 -4.41 -0.73
CA GLY A 3 -33.32 -5.11 0.33
C GLY A 3 -33.17 -6.65 0.29
N LYS A 4 -33.11 -7.24 -0.91
CA LYS A 4 -32.88 -8.69 -1.10
C LYS A 4 -31.53 -9.16 -0.55
N VAL A 5 -30.49 -8.32 -0.60
CA VAL A 5 -29.16 -8.70 -0.05
C VAL A 5 -29.22 -8.76 1.47
N ARG A 6 -29.96 -7.84 2.10
CA ARG A 6 -30.18 -7.85 3.55
C ARG A 6 -30.96 -9.10 3.99
N ASP A 7 -31.91 -9.56 3.19
CA ASP A 7 -32.64 -10.81 3.47
C ASP A 7 -31.71 -12.04 3.48
N CYS A 8 -30.67 -12.06 2.65
CA CYS A 8 -29.68 -13.15 2.63
C CYS A 8 -28.81 -13.18 3.91
N MET A 9 -28.73 -12.07 4.64
CA MET A 9 -27.91 -11.92 5.84
C MET A 9 -28.73 -12.03 7.14
N ALA A 10 -29.97 -12.52 7.07
CA ALA A 10 -30.88 -12.55 8.22
C ALA A 10 -30.35 -13.33 9.44
N ASP A 11 -29.58 -14.39 9.20
CA ASP A 11 -28.97 -15.22 10.24
C ASP A 11 -27.50 -14.82 10.55
N SER A 12 -27.04 -13.67 10.01
CA SER A 12 -25.66 -13.20 10.20
C SER A 12 -25.42 -12.69 11.63
N VAL A 13 -24.17 -12.79 12.08
CA VAL A 13 -23.68 -12.12 13.29
C VAL A 13 -23.51 -10.61 13.13
N LEU A 14 -23.52 -10.09 11.89
CA LEU A 14 -23.50 -8.65 11.62
C LEU A 14 -24.87 -8.05 11.93
N GLY A 15 -24.92 -7.14 12.90
CA GLY A 15 -26.13 -6.40 13.23
C GLY A 15 -26.39 -5.25 12.27
N PRO A 16 -27.54 -4.54 12.44
CA PRO A 16 -27.86 -3.36 11.66
C PRO A 16 -26.80 -2.25 11.77
N GLU A 17 -26.21 -2.06 12.95
CA GLU A 17 -25.16 -1.05 13.20
C GLU A 17 -23.87 -1.40 12.45
N GLU A 18 -23.46 -2.67 12.46
CA GLU A 18 -22.32 -3.14 11.68
C GLU A 18 -22.54 -2.96 10.18
N ILE A 19 -23.74 -3.29 9.68
CA ILE A 19 -24.09 -3.12 8.27
C ILE A 19 -24.09 -1.64 7.88
N GLU A 20 -24.63 -0.76 8.71
CA GLU A 20 -24.62 0.69 8.47
C GLU A 20 -23.18 1.24 8.45
N THR A 21 -22.33 0.76 9.35
CA THR A 21 -20.91 1.13 9.37
C THR A 21 -20.21 0.66 8.09
N LEU A 22 -20.42 -0.58 7.67
CA LEU A 22 -19.88 -1.13 6.43
C LEU A 22 -20.37 -0.35 5.20
N GLU A 23 -21.65 0.00 5.15
CA GLU A 23 -22.20 0.83 4.06
C GLU A 23 -21.60 2.25 4.05
N SER A 24 -21.17 2.79 5.19
CA SER A 24 -20.61 4.14 5.29
C SER A 24 -19.21 4.30 4.69
N PHE A 25 -18.49 3.21 4.44
CA PHE A 25 -17.19 3.23 3.75
C PHE A 25 -17.33 3.47 2.23
N SER A 26 -18.55 3.56 1.71
CA SER A 26 -18.83 3.93 0.33
C SER A 26 -19.65 5.21 0.28
N ASP A 27 -19.17 6.21 -0.45
CA ASP A 27 -19.88 7.48 -0.65
C ASP A 27 -20.71 7.50 -1.95
N GLY A 28 -20.70 6.38 -2.68
CA GLY A 28 -21.37 6.22 -3.98
C GLY A 28 -20.50 6.57 -5.18
N SER A 29 -19.32 7.16 -4.98
CA SER A 29 -18.27 7.35 -6.00
C SER A 29 -17.03 6.52 -5.73
N THR A 30 -16.58 6.48 -4.48
CA THR A 30 -15.40 5.74 -4.05
C THR A 30 -15.78 4.78 -2.92
N THR A 31 -15.01 3.72 -2.76
CA THR A 31 -15.23 2.73 -1.71
C THR A 31 -13.93 2.41 -1.00
N ASP A 32 -13.85 2.71 0.30
CA ASP A 32 -12.71 2.36 1.15
C ASP A 32 -12.75 0.87 1.52
N CYS A 33 -12.29 0.03 0.59
CA CYS A 33 -12.29 -1.41 0.74
C CYS A 33 -11.33 -1.88 1.84
N SER A 34 -10.19 -1.21 2.01
CA SER A 34 -9.22 -1.51 3.06
C SER A 34 -9.80 -1.25 4.45
N GLY A 35 -10.47 -0.12 4.65
CA GLY A 35 -11.19 0.20 5.89
C GLY A 35 -12.30 -0.79 6.21
N MET A 36 -13.04 -1.28 5.20
CA MET A 36 -14.03 -2.36 5.39
C MET A 36 -13.39 -3.65 5.91
N LEU A 37 -12.26 -4.07 5.32
CA LEU A 37 -11.56 -5.30 5.73
C LEU A 37 -10.98 -5.17 7.15
N GLU A 38 -10.40 -4.02 7.48
CA GLU A 38 -9.91 -3.72 8.83
C GLU A 38 -11.06 -3.76 9.86
N TYR A 39 -12.18 -3.11 9.55
CA TYR A 39 -13.37 -3.13 10.40
C TYR A 39 -13.88 -4.56 10.64
N LEU A 40 -14.00 -5.38 9.59
CA LEU A 40 -14.44 -6.77 9.70
C LEU A 40 -13.46 -7.60 10.54
N GLY A 41 -12.16 -7.43 10.34
CA GLY A 41 -11.11 -8.07 11.14
C GLY A 41 -11.24 -7.74 12.63
N HIS A 42 -11.43 -6.46 12.96
CA HIS A 42 -11.68 -6.02 14.33
C HIS A 42 -12.99 -6.54 14.90
N PHE A 43 -14.07 -6.51 14.12
CA PHE A 43 -15.37 -7.04 14.53
C PHE A 43 -15.29 -8.53 14.89
N ILE A 44 -14.61 -9.33 14.06
CA ILE A 44 -14.39 -10.76 14.29
C ILE A 44 -13.53 -10.96 15.55
N SER A 45 -12.37 -10.30 15.63
CA SER A 45 -11.44 -10.43 16.76
C SER A 45 -12.09 -10.05 18.10
N ARG A 46 -12.83 -8.93 18.13
CA ARG A 46 -13.58 -8.49 19.30
C ARG A 46 -14.70 -9.47 19.66
N GLY A 47 -15.47 -9.93 18.67
CA GLY A 47 -16.58 -10.86 18.92
C GLY A 47 -16.14 -12.22 19.44
N VAL A 48 -15.00 -12.73 18.96
CA VAL A 48 -14.39 -13.97 19.47
C VAL A 48 -13.86 -13.78 20.88
N SER A 49 -13.14 -12.69 21.16
CA SER A 49 -12.59 -12.44 22.50
C SER A 49 -13.67 -12.17 23.57
N GLU A 50 -14.78 -11.54 23.19
CA GLU A 50 -15.96 -11.32 24.04
C GLU A 50 -16.85 -12.57 24.18
N GLY A 51 -16.60 -13.63 23.40
CA GLY A 51 -17.41 -14.85 23.40
C GLY A 51 -18.81 -14.68 22.79
N ARG A 52 -19.03 -13.66 21.95
CA ARG A 52 -20.30 -13.44 21.23
C ARG A 52 -20.54 -14.53 20.17
N PHE A 53 -19.48 -14.98 19.53
CA PHE A 53 -19.44 -16.08 18.58
C PHE A 53 -18.03 -16.68 18.53
N THR A 54 -17.89 -17.86 17.94
CA THR A 54 -16.59 -18.52 17.71
C THR A 54 -15.99 -18.10 16.37
N GLU A 55 -14.68 -18.25 16.22
CA GLU A 55 -13.98 -18.05 14.94
C GLU A 55 -14.59 -18.92 13.82
N LYS A 56 -14.96 -20.16 14.14
CA LYS A 56 -15.66 -21.04 13.20
C LYS A 56 -17.01 -20.48 12.75
N GLN A 57 -17.76 -19.86 13.66
CA GLN A 57 -19.03 -19.20 13.30
C GLN A 57 -18.77 -17.97 12.43
N ALA A 58 -17.77 -17.16 12.74
CA ALA A 58 -17.41 -15.99 11.92
C ALA A 58 -16.99 -16.38 10.49
N HIS A 59 -16.17 -17.42 10.33
CA HIS A 59 -15.77 -17.92 9.01
C HIS A 59 -16.85 -18.72 8.26
N HIS A 60 -17.96 -19.06 8.94
CA HIS A 60 -19.15 -19.69 8.34
C HIS A 60 -20.35 -18.73 8.31
N ASP A 61 -20.09 -17.42 8.41
CA ASP A 61 -21.13 -16.39 8.37
C ASP A 61 -21.28 -15.83 6.96
N LEU A 62 -22.47 -15.95 6.38
CA LEU A 62 -22.74 -15.49 5.01
C LEU A 62 -22.60 -13.97 4.88
N GLY A 63 -23.03 -13.18 5.89
CA GLY A 63 -22.92 -11.73 5.85
C GLY A 63 -21.47 -11.25 5.85
N ILE A 64 -20.64 -11.80 6.74
CA ILE A 64 -19.20 -11.53 6.77
C ILE A 64 -18.56 -11.92 5.44
N ALA A 65 -18.79 -13.15 4.96
CA ALA A 65 -18.20 -13.63 3.71
C ALA A 65 -18.60 -12.74 2.51
N LEU A 66 -19.85 -12.29 2.46
CA LEU A 66 -20.32 -11.37 1.43
C LEU A 66 -19.58 -10.02 1.50
N TRP A 67 -19.43 -9.42 2.68
CA TRP A 67 -18.76 -8.12 2.83
C TRP A 67 -17.25 -8.20 2.60
N VAL A 68 -16.58 -9.26 3.07
CA VAL A 68 -15.18 -9.53 2.73
C VAL A 68 -15.03 -9.63 1.22
N ALA A 69 -15.85 -10.44 0.55
CA ALA A 69 -15.79 -10.57 -0.90
C ALA A 69 -16.16 -9.30 -1.65
N TYR A 70 -17.00 -8.43 -1.07
CA TYR A 70 -17.28 -7.12 -1.65
C TYR A 70 -16.01 -6.26 -1.67
N ALA A 71 -15.39 -6.08 -0.51
CA ALA A 71 -14.17 -5.27 -0.42
C ALA A 71 -13.04 -5.88 -1.27
N CYS A 72 -12.80 -7.18 -1.13
CA CYS A 72 -11.75 -7.87 -1.87
C CYS A 72 -11.90 -7.80 -3.39
N ASN A 73 -13.10 -8.05 -3.94
CA ASN A 73 -13.28 -8.04 -5.39
C ASN A 73 -13.23 -6.62 -6.00
N ASN A 74 -13.24 -5.55 -5.18
CA ASN A 74 -13.10 -4.17 -5.66
C ASN A 74 -11.68 -3.61 -5.44
N LEU A 75 -10.75 -4.36 -4.84
CA LEU A 75 -9.33 -3.99 -4.74
C LEU A 75 -8.54 -4.35 -6.01
N ASP A 76 -9.12 -5.19 -6.87
CA ASP A 76 -8.62 -5.50 -8.20
C ASP A 76 -7.21 -6.12 -8.29
N ASP A 77 -6.81 -6.86 -7.24
CA ASP A 77 -5.62 -7.71 -7.24
C ASP A 77 -5.93 -9.20 -6.95
N TYR A 78 -4.98 -10.06 -7.33
CA TYR A 78 -5.11 -11.50 -7.27
C TYR A 78 -5.31 -12.03 -5.84
N GLU A 79 -4.56 -11.51 -4.88
CA GLU A 79 -4.55 -11.96 -3.48
C GLU A 79 -5.90 -11.73 -2.82
N HIS A 80 -6.54 -10.60 -3.12
CA HIS A 80 -7.87 -10.30 -2.63
C HIS A 80 -8.93 -11.15 -3.35
N TYR A 81 -8.83 -11.38 -4.66
CA TYR A 81 -9.71 -12.35 -5.34
C TYR A 81 -9.58 -13.76 -4.75
N TYR A 82 -8.36 -14.21 -4.43
CA TYR A 82 -8.12 -15.49 -3.76
C TYR A 82 -8.76 -15.52 -2.38
N THR A 83 -8.58 -14.45 -1.59
CA THR A 83 -9.18 -14.29 -0.27
C THR A 83 -10.71 -14.34 -0.34
N ALA A 84 -11.33 -13.62 -1.28
CA ALA A 84 -12.76 -13.67 -1.52
C ALA A 84 -13.24 -15.09 -1.86
N SER A 85 -12.49 -15.81 -2.72
CA SER A 85 -12.82 -17.19 -3.08
C SER A 85 -12.79 -18.12 -1.86
N GLU A 86 -11.80 -17.96 -0.97
CA GLU A 86 -11.66 -18.73 0.26
C GLU A 86 -12.83 -18.49 1.22
N TRP A 87 -13.18 -17.22 1.46
CA TRP A 87 -14.30 -16.86 2.33
C TRP A 87 -15.64 -17.35 1.79
N LEU A 88 -15.90 -17.15 0.50
CA LEU A 88 -17.16 -17.54 -0.11
C LEU A 88 -17.32 -19.06 -0.22
N SER A 89 -16.23 -19.80 -0.42
CA SER A 89 -16.26 -21.27 -0.48
C SER A 89 -16.74 -21.90 0.84
N ARG A 90 -16.47 -21.25 1.98
CA ARG A 90 -16.83 -21.75 3.31
C ARG A 90 -18.33 -21.68 3.55
N VAL A 91 -19.05 -20.80 2.88
CA VAL A 91 -20.49 -20.54 3.09
C VAL A 91 -21.38 -21.05 1.95
N GLU A 92 -20.85 -21.88 1.03
CA GLU A 92 -21.61 -22.41 -0.11
C GLU A 92 -22.87 -23.17 0.33
N ASP A 93 -22.82 -23.90 1.45
CA ASP A 93 -23.94 -24.69 1.96
C ASP A 93 -25.12 -23.86 2.47
N ILE A 94 -24.89 -22.58 2.79
CA ILE A 94 -25.90 -21.64 3.29
C ILE A 94 -26.21 -20.49 2.30
N ALA A 95 -25.61 -20.49 1.11
CA ALA A 95 -25.73 -19.42 0.13
C ALA A 95 -26.87 -19.59 -0.90
N SER A 96 -27.67 -20.66 -0.81
CA SER A 96 -28.71 -20.94 -1.79
C SER A 96 -29.74 -19.81 -1.89
N GLY A 97 -30.09 -19.43 -3.12
CA GLY A 97 -30.98 -18.29 -3.38
C GLY A 97 -30.31 -16.91 -3.27
N CYS A 98 -29.04 -16.81 -2.88
CA CYS A 98 -28.34 -15.53 -2.78
C CYS A 98 -27.64 -15.18 -4.11
N GLY A 99 -28.30 -14.41 -4.98
CA GLY A 99 -27.73 -13.98 -6.27
C GLY A 99 -26.37 -13.26 -6.12
N VAL A 100 -26.21 -12.45 -5.07
CA VAL A 100 -24.97 -11.73 -4.76
C VAL A 100 -23.81 -12.69 -4.48
N TRP A 101 -24.05 -13.76 -3.72
CA TRP A 101 -23.02 -14.75 -3.41
C TRP A 101 -22.53 -15.44 -4.68
N TYR A 102 -23.45 -15.90 -5.53
CA TYR A 102 -23.11 -16.54 -6.81
C TYR A 102 -22.25 -15.64 -7.69
N TYR A 103 -22.62 -14.37 -7.80
CA TYR A 103 -21.89 -13.39 -8.59
C TYR A 103 -20.48 -13.15 -8.04
N ARG A 104 -20.37 -12.82 -6.75
CA ARG A 104 -19.07 -12.53 -6.13
C ARG A 104 -18.15 -13.75 -6.16
N TYR A 105 -18.70 -14.95 -5.97
CA TYR A 105 -17.92 -16.19 -5.98
C TYR A 105 -17.48 -16.56 -7.39
N ALA A 106 -18.35 -16.41 -8.39
CA ALA A 106 -17.99 -16.65 -9.78
C ALA A 106 -16.87 -15.70 -10.25
N ASN A 107 -16.94 -14.41 -9.93
CA ASN A 107 -15.86 -13.48 -10.26
C ASN A 107 -14.56 -13.83 -9.53
N ALA A 108 -14.61 -14.09 -8.22
CA ALA A 108 -13.42 -14.51 -7.47
C ALA A 108 -12.78 -15.78 -8.06
N LEU A 109 -13.58 -16.78 -8.45
CA LEU A 109 -13.09 -17.99 -9.13
C LEU A 109 -12.49 -17.68 -10.50
N MET A 110 -13.10 -16.79 -11.27
CA MET A 110 -12.62 -16.40 -12.60
C MET A 110 -11.24 -15.75 -12.51
N TYR A 111 -11.06 -14.74 -11.66
CA TYR A 111 -9.77 -14.09 -11.38
C TYR A 111 -8.76 -15.03 -10.70
N CYS A 112 -9.22 -16.11 -10.07
CA CYS A 112 -8.37 -17.19 -9.59
C CYS A 112 -8.01 -18.25 -10.65
N GLY A 113 -8.16 -17.97 -11.94
CA GLY A 113 -7.77 -18.88 -13.03
C GLY A 113 -8.75 -20.04 -13.27
N LYS A 114 -10.01 -19.93 -12.78
CA LYS A 114 -11.02 -21.00 -12.83
C LYS A 114 -12.29 -20.61 -13.61
N PRO A 115 -12.22 -20.11 -14.86
CA PRO A 115 -13.38 -19.64 -15.62
C PRO A 115 -14.45 -20.72 -15.85
N GLY A 116 -14.04 -22.00 -15.97
CA GLY A 116 -15.00 -23.11 -16.10
C GLY A 116 -15.87 -23.29 -14.83
N ARG A 117 -15.27 -23.15 -13.65
CA ARG A 117 -16.01 -23.19 -12.37
C ARG A 117 -16.86 -21.94 -12.18
N ALA A 118 -16.33 -20.77 -12.55
CA ALA A 118 -17.09 -19.53 -12.56
C ALA A 118 -18.39 -19.67 -13.40
N LEU A 119 -18.30 -20.30 -14.58
CA LEU A 119 -19.47 -20.53 -15.44
C LEU A 119 -20.53 -21.37 -14.74
N GLU A 120 -20.14 -22.47 -14.08
CA GLU A 120 -21.06 -23.32 -13.31
C GLU A 120 -21.83 -22.53 -12.24
N TYR A 121 -21.15 -21.63 -11.51
CA TYR A 121 -21.78 -20.81 -10.49
C TYR A 121 -22.64 -19.68 -11.06
N CYS A 122 -22.24 -19.03 -12.15
CA CYS A 122 -23.09 -18.07 -12.85
C CYS A 122 -24.39 -18.72 -13.35
N GLU A 123 -24.32 -19.91 -13.94
CA GLU A 123 -25.50 -20.65 -14.39
C GLU A 123 -26.43 -21.08 -13.26
N ARG A 124 -25.89 -21.40 -12.08
CA ARG A 124 -26.68 -21.62 -10.85
C ARG A 124 -27.30 -20.30 -10.37
N GLY A 125 -26.51 -19.23 -10.30
CA GLY A 125 -26.94 -17.91 -9.84
C GLY A 125 -28.14 -17.37 -10.61
N VAL A 126 -28.10 -17.40 -11.95
CA VAL A 126 -29.24 -16.94 -12.77
C VAL A 126 -30.48 -17.83 -12.69
N ARG A 127 -30.36 -19.08 -12.22
CA ARG A 127 -31.51 -19.96 -11.97
C ARG A 127 -32.12 -19.71 -10.59
N GLU A 128 -31.29 -19.45 -9.59
CA GLU A 128 -31.72 -19.27 -8.20
C GLU A 128 -32.21 -17.85 -7.91
N ASP A 129 -31.57 -16.83 -8.47
CA ASP A 129 -32.00 -15.43 -8.38
C ASP A 129 -31.90 -14.74 -9.75
N PRO A 130 -32.85 -15.01 -10.67
CA PRO A 130 -32.84 -14.46 -12.03
C PRO A 130 -32.97 -12.94 -12.08
N ASP A 131 -33.42 -12.30 -10.99
CA ASP A 131 -33.60 -10.85 -10.91
C ASP A 131 -32.31 -10.12 -10.48
N TYR A 132 -31.24 -10.85 -10.10
CA TYR A 132 -29.95 -10.24 -9.79
C TYR A 132 -29.15 -10.02 -11.08
N PRO A 133 -29.00 -8.77 -11.55
CA PRO A 133 -28.52 -8.49 -12.90
C PRO A 133 -27.08 -8.94 -13.10
N TRP A 134 -26.20 -8.75 -12.11
CA TRP A 134 -24.76 -8.93 -12.27
C TRP A 134 -24.34 -10.38 -12.54
N ASN A 135 -25.15 -11.38 -12.14
CA ASN A 135 -24.92 -12.77 -12.58
C ASN A 135 -25.03 -12.93 -14.09
N TRP A 136 -25.92 -12.17 -14.75
CA TRP A 136 -26.06 -12.19 -16.21
C TRP A 136 -24.86 -11.54 -16.92
N LEU A 137 -24.23 -10.54 -16.31
CA LEU A 137 -23.04 -9.89 -16.85
C LEU A 137 -21.88 -10.87 -16.95
N THR A 138 -21.45 -11.46 -15.82
CA THR A 138 -20.39 -12.47 -15.79
C THR A 138 -20.75 -13.70 -16.61
N LEU A 139 -22.03 -14.13 -16.62
CA LEU A 139 -22.47 -15.25 -17.46
C LEU A 139 -22.30 -14.94 -18.95
N GLY A 140 -22.59 -13.71 -19.38
CA GLY A 140 -22.42 -13.27 -20.76
C GLY A 140 -20.97 -13.34 -21.21
N ARG A 141 -20.06 -12.80 -20.40
CA ARG A 141 -18.60 -12.85 -20.61
C ARG A 141 -18.09 -14.29 -20.74
N LEU A 142 -18.45 -15.15 -19.78
CA LEU A 142 -18.03 -16.55 -19.78
C LEU A 142 -18.61 -17.35 -20.95
N ARG A 143 -19.89 -17.14 -21.31
CA ARG A 143 -20.48 -17.80 -22.48
C ARG A 143 -19.81 -17.39 -23.78
N ALA A 144 -19.50 -16.10 -23.94
CA ALA A 144 -18.75 -15.62 -25.09
C ALA A 144 -17.37 -16.28 -25.18
N HIS A 145 -16.64 -16.34 -24.06
CA HIS A 145 -15.35 -17.02 -23.95
C HIS A 145 -15.41 -18.50 -24.35
N PHE A 146 -16.41 -19.24 -23.87
CA PHE A 146 -16.59 -20.67 -24.20
C PHE A 146 -17.30 -20.92 -25.54
N GLY A 147 -17.55 -19.88 -26.34
CA GLY A 147 -18.08 -19.98 -27.70
C GLY A 147 -19.60 -20.03 -27.83
N ASP A 148 -20.36 -19.90 -26.74
CA ASP A 148 -21.82 -19.74 -26.76
C ASP A 148 -22.22 -18.26 -26.97
N ARG A 149 -21.92 -17.75 -28.17
CA ARG A 149 -22.22 -16.36 -28.53
C ARG A 149 -23.71 -16.02 -28.45
N ARG A 150 -24.60 -16.96 -28.79
CA ARG A 150 -26.05 -16.75 -28.69
C ARG A 150 -26.47 -16.60 -27.22
N GLY A 151 -26.03 -17.51 -26.36
CA GLY A 151 -26.33 -17.44 -24.93
C GLY A 151 -25.72 -16.22 -24.24
N ALA A 152 -24.61 -15.68 -24.76
CA ALA A 152 -24.03 -14.42 -24.29
C ALA A 152 -24.94 -13.22 -24.59
N TYR A 153 -25.44 -13.06 -25.82
CA TYR A 153 -26.41 -11.99 -26.13
C TYR A 153 -27.73 -12.15 -25.37
N GLU A 154 -28.18 -13.39 -25.11
CA GLU A 154 -29.36 -13.63 -24.27
C GLU A 154 -29.14 -13.13 -22.84
N ALA A 155 -27.94 -13.33 -22.29
CA ALA A 155 -27.58 -12.82 -20.97
C ALA A 155 -27.53 -11.28 -20.94
N VAL A 156 -26.91 -10.65 -21.95
CA VAL A 156 -26.91 -9.18 -22.11
C VAL A 156 -28.34 -8.62 -22.20
N ALA A 157 -29.20 -9.24 -23.01
CA ALA A 157 -30.59 -8.81 -23.17
C ALA A 157 -31.39 -8.95 -21.86
N LYS A 158 -31.09 -9.96 -21.03
CA LYS A 158 -31.67 -10.11 -19.69
C LYS A 158 -31.17 -9.05 -18.73
N GLY A 159 -29.87 -8.78 -18.73
CA GLY A 159 -29.24 -7.72 -17.94
C GLY A 159 -29.85 -6.35 -18.22
N LEU A 160 -29.88 -5.93 -19.49
CA LEU A 160 -30.46 -4.66 -19.92
C LEU A 160 -31.97 -4.54 -19.66
N ALA A 161 -32.68 -5.67 -19.56
CA ALA A 161 -34.09 -5.65 -19.16
C ALA A 161 -34.27 -5.39 -17.65
N LEU A 162 -33.29 -5.75 -16.83
CA LEU A 162 -33.27 -5.50 -15.38
C LEU A 162 -32.70 -4.11 -15.05
N VAL A 163 -31.64 -3.70 -15.76
CA VAL A 163 -30.97 -2.39 -15.61
C VAL A 163 -30.86 -1.73 -16.99
N PRO A 164 -31.88 -0.95 -17.42
CA PRO A 164 -31.85 -0.27 -18.71
C PRO A 164 -30.68 0.72 -18.80
N ASP A 165 -30.07 0.80 -19.99
CA ASP A 165 -28.99 1.72 -20.33
C ASP A 165 -27.70 1.58 -19.49
N ASP A 166 -27.52 0.46 -18.81
CA ASP A 166 -26.32 0.14 -18.03
C ASP A 166 -25.06 0.05 -18.90
N HIS A 167 -23.99 0.73 -18.48
CA HIS A 167 -22.75 0.84 -19.24
C HIS A 167 -22.08 -0.52 -19.46
N GLU A 168 -21.92 -1.32 -18.40
CA GLU A 168 -21.24 -2.62 -18.44
C GLU A 168 -21.91 -3.59 -19.42
N PHE A 169 -23.25 -3.64 -19.44
CA PHE A 169 -23.96 -4.49 -20.39
C PHE A 169 -23.86 -4.00 -21.85
N LEU A 170 -23.79 -2.68 -22.05
CA LEU A 170 -23.62 -2.11 -23.39
C LEU A 170 -22.19 -2.36 -23.91
N THR A 171 -21.18 -2.19 -23.06
CA THR A 171 -19.77 -2.51 -23.34
C THR A 171 -19.61 -4.00 -23.63
N LEU A 172 -20.16 -4.88 -22.80
CA LEU A 172 -20.13 -6.33 -23.05
C LEU A 172 -20.75 -6.70 -24.40
N ARG A 173 -21.84 -6.04 -24.81
CA ARG A 173 -22.42 -6.28 -26.14
C ARG A 173 -21.43 -5.94 -27.26
N GLU A 174 -20.76 -4.80 -27.15
CA GLU A 174 -19.74 -4.36 -28.10
C GLU A 174 -18.52 -5.30 -28.11
N ASP A 175 -18.08 -5.78 -26.96
CA ASP A 175 -17.00 -6.75 -26.86
C ASP A 175 -17.32 -8.08 -27.54
N ILE A 176 -18.55 -8.57 -27.35
CA ILE A 176 -19.03 -9.76 -28.05
C ILE A 176 -19.08 -9.51 -29.56
N ASP A 177 -19.53 -8.32 -29.98
CA ASP A 177 -19.55 -7.93 -31.39
C ASP A 177 -18.14 -7.96 -32.01
N ASN A 178 -17.17 -7.41 -31.30
CA ASN A 178 -15.75 -7.32 -31.68
C ASN A 178 -14.96 -8.61 -31.47
N GLY A 179 -15.54 -9.62 -30.80
CA GLY A 179 -14.88 -10.91 -30.56
C GLY A 179 -13.72 -10.82 -29.58
N ARG A 180 -13.82 -9.94 -28.58
CA ARG A 180 -12.84 -9.79 -27.50
C ARG A 180 -12.66 -11.10 -26.73
N THR A 181 -11.47 -11.30 -26.18
CA THR A 181 -11.17 -12.37 -25.23
C THR A 181 -11.81 -12.10 -23.87
N LEU A 182 -11.87 -13.11 -22.99
CA LEU A 182 -12.41 -12.94 -21.63
C LEU A 182 -11.62 -11.89 -20.85
N GLU A 183 -10.30 -11.88 -21.02
CA GLU A 183 -9.40 -10.96 -20.34
C GLU A 183 -9.59 -9.52 -20.85
N GLU A 184 -9.79 -9.34 -22.16
CA GLU A 184 -10.17 -8.02 -22.71
C GLU A 184 -11.54 -7.55 -22.20
N MET A 185 -12.52 -8.44 -22.05
CA MET A 185 -13.86 -8.10 -21.50
C MET A 185 -13.86 -7.74 -20.01
N GLU A 186 -12.83 -8.16 -19.28
CA GLU A 186 -12.66 -7.89 -17.84
C GLU A 186 -11.70 -6.72 -17.58
N LEU A 187 -10.99 -6.27 -18.61
CA LEU A 187 -10.19 -5.05 -18.57
C LEU A 187 -11.08 -3.82 -18.76
N HIS A 188 -12.11 -3.73 -17.92
CA HIS A 188 -13.07 -2.63 -17.90
C HIS A 188 -13.40 -2.22 -16.46
N TYR A 189 -13.70 -0.94 -16.25
CA TYR A 189 -14.24 -0.42 -14.99
C TYR A 189 -15.73 -0.12 -15.10
N ILE A 190 -16.41 -0.19 -13.95
CA ILE A 190 -17.86 0.10 -13.87
C ILE A 190 -18.15 1.57 -14.18
N ASP A 191 -17.26 2.48 -13.74
CA ASP A 191 -17.35 3.90 -14.03
C ASP A 191 -16.81 4.18 -15.46
N PRO A 192 -17.59 4.84 -16.34
CA PRO A 192 -17.16 5.08 -17.71
C PRO A 192 -15.94 6.01 -17.85
N ASP A 193 -15.74 6.95 -16.92
CA ASP A 193 -14.59 7.86 -16.96
C ASP A 193 -13.33 7.09 -16.55
N ASP A 194 -13.41 6.27 -15.50
CA ASP A 194 -12.31 5.38 -15.09
C ASP A 194 -11.99 4.35 -16.18
N ASP A 195 -12.99 3.78 -16.83
CA ASP A 195 -12.83 2.85 -17.95
C ASP A 195 -12.09 3.50 -19.13
N PHE A 196 -12.46 4.75 -19.43
CA PHE A 196 -11.77 5.54 -20.44
C PHE A 196 -10.30 5.81 -20.07
N GLN A 197 -10.01 6.09 -18.79
CA GLN A 197 -8.63 6.27 -18.32
C GLN A 197 -7.83 4.96 -18.32
N LEU A 198 -8.43 3.82 -17.97
CA LEU A 198 -7.76 2.52 -18.10
C LEU A 198 -7.34 2.24 -19.55
N ALA A 199 -8.21 2.58 -20.51
CA ALA A 199 -7.95 2.35 -21.93
C ALA A 199 -6.94 3.33 -22.55
N ASN A 200 -6.88 4.59 -22.08
CA ASN A 200 -6.14 5.68 -22.73
C ASN A 200 -5.06 6.34 -21.85
N GLY A 201 -5.01 6.01 -20.57
CA GLY A 201 -4.17 6.64 -19.57
C GLY A 201 -2.75 6.07 -19.51
N ASP A 202 -2.01 6.52 -18.50
CA ASP A 202 -0.62 6.10 -18.28
C ASP A 202 -0.56 4.62 -17.88
N ARG A 203 0.06 3.80 -18.72
CA ARG A 203 0.24 2.36 -18.51
C ARG A 203 1.18 2.02 -17.35
N THR A 204 1.85 3.02 -16.79
CA THR A 204 2.69 2.88 -15.60
C THR A 204 1.96 3.19 -14.30
N ASN A 205 0.69 3.64 -14.37
CA ASN A 205 -0.16 3.79 -13.19
C ASN A 205 -0.24 2.45 -12.43
N PRO A 206 0.15 2.41 -11.14
CA PRO A 206 0.15 1.18 -10.34
C PRO A 206 -1.18 0.45 -10.29
N GLU A 207 -2.30 1.18 -10.25
CA GLU A 207 -3.64 0.60 -10.20
C GLU A 207 -3.96 -0.16 -11.50
N TYR A 208 -3.63 0.43 -12.65
CA TYR A 208 -3.82 -0.21 -13.95
C TYR A 208 -2.89 -1.40 -14.12
N VAL A 209 -1.66 -1.30 -13.61
CA VAL A 209 -0.71 -2.41 -13.59
C VAL A 209 -1.26 -3.59 -12.77
N LEU A 210 -1.84 -3.34 -11.59
CA LEU A 210 -2.47 -4.37 -10.75
C LEU A 210 -3.69 -4.99 -11.45
N LYS A 211 -4.57 -4.16 -12.04
CA LYS A 211 -5.71 -4.63 -12.83
C LYS A 211 -5.27 -5.56 -13.95
N HIS A 212 -4.25 -5.17 -14.71
CA HIS A 212 -3.68 -5.98 -15.78
C HIS A 212 -3.13 -7.32 -15.25
N LEU A 213 -2.43 -7.32 -14.11
CA LEU A 213 -1.93 -8.54 -13.49
C LEU A 213 -3.05 -9.47 -13.02
N ALA A 214 -4.11 -8.92 -12.42
CA ALA A 214 -5.27 -9.67 -11.96
C ALA A 214 -6.02 -10.31 -13.14
N VAL A 215 -6.26 -9.52 -14.20
CA VAL A 215 -6.84 -10.01 -15.46
C VAL A 215 -5.94 -11.06 -16.11
N ASP A 216 -4.63 -10.89 -16.03
CA ASP A 216 -3.69 -11.88 -16.55
C ASP A 216 -3.76 -13.23 -15.82
N GLY A 217 -4.31 -13.23 -14.60
CA GLY A 217 -4.60 -14.40 -13.79
C GLY A 217 -5.87 -15.17 -14.18
N ILE A 218 -6.63 -14.76 -15.20
CA ILE A 218 -7.93 -15.39 -15.53
C ILE A 218 -7.79 -16.62 -16.43
N VAL A 219 -7.08 -16.54 -17.55
CA VAL A 219 -7.01 -17.62 -18.54
C VAL A 219 -5.60 -18.22 -18.59
N CYS A 220 -5.49 -19.49 -18.22
CA CYS A 220 -4.22 -20.21 -18.31
C CYS A 220 -3.96 -20.78 -19.71
N ASP A 221 -2.85 -20.36 -20.33
CA ASP A 221 -2.30 -21.02 -21.52
C ASP A 221 -1.59 -22.31 -21.08
N ARG A 222 -2.34 -23.42 -21.10
CA ARG A 222 -1.84 -24.73 -20.69
C ARG A 222 -0.58 -25.17 -21.46
N PRO A 223 -0.53 -25.08 -22.81
CA PRO A 223 0.72 -25.31 -23.54
C PRO A 223 1.90 -24.43 -23.12
N ALA A 224 1.69 -23.14 -22.80
CA ALA A 224 2.76 -22.26 -22.34
C ALA A 224 3.24 -22.62 -20.94
N LEU A 225 2.31 -22.93 -20.03
CA LEU A 225 2.64 -23.42 -18.69
C LEU A 225 3.44 -24.72 -18.74
N ASP A 226 3.08 -25.66 -19.62
CA ASP A 226 3.83 -26.91 -19.80
C ASP A 226 5.25 -26.65 -20.31
N ARG A 227 5.43 -25.67 -21.22
CA ARG A 227 6.76 -25.22 -21.67
C ARG A 227 7.58 -24.62 -20.52
N LEU A 228 6.96 -23.77 -19.69
CA LEU A 228 7.59 -23.21 -18.50
C LEU A 228 8.05 -24.34 -17.55
N LYS A 229 7.14 -25.23 -17.15
CA LYS A 229 7.44 -26.36 -16.25
C LYS A 229 8.56 -27.24 -16.79
N ALA A 230 8.53 -27.53 -18.10
CA ALA A 230 9.57 -28.31 -18.77
C ALA A 230 10.93 -27.59 -18.79
N ARG A 231 10.95 -26.28 -19.08
CA ARG A 231 12.17 -25.46 -19.12
C ARG A 231 12.86 -25.37 -17.76
N LEU A 232 12.06 -25.33 -16.69
CA LEU A 232 12.54 -25.21 -15.31
C LEU A 232 12.90 -26.58 -14.68
N GLY A 233 12.52 -27.70 -15.32
CA GLY A 233 12.81 -29.04 -14.81
C GLY A 233 12.12 -29.34 -13.47
N ILE A 234 10.89 -28.86 -13.30
CA ILE A 234 10.19 -28.81 -12.01
C ILE A 234 9.89 -30.21 -11.43
N THR A 235 10.14 -30.36 -10.14
CA THR A 235 9.62 -31.46 -9.31
C THR A 235 8.78 -30.93 -8.16
N GLY A 236 7.65 -31.59 -7.84
CA GLY A 236 6.82 -31.22 -6.69
C GLY A 236 6.00 -29.94 -6.87
N TRP A 237 5.42 -29.72 -8.07
CA TRP A 237 4.57 -28.56 -8.36
C TRP A 237 3.28 -28.55 -7.53
N SER A 238 3.02 -27.46 -6.83
CA SER A 238 1.74 -27.12 -6.21
C SER A 238 1.19 -25.86 -6.87
N ALA A 239 -0.02 -25.93 -7.39
CA ALA A 239 -0.68 -24.82 -8.07
C ALA A 239 -1.55 -24.02 -7.11
N ASP A 240 -1.55 -22.70 -7.26
CA ASP A 240 -2.61 -21.79 -6.82
C ASP A 240 -3.02 -21.90 -5.34
N HIS A 241 -2.04 -22.00 -4.41
CA HIS A 241 -2.30 -22.05 -2.96
C HIS A 241 -1.42 -21.11 -2.11
N PRO A 242 -1.67 -19.78 -2.14
CA PRO A 242 -2.34 -19.05 -3.22
C PRO A 242 -1.46 -19.00 -4.48
N TYR A 243 -0.16 -19.24 -4.33
CA TYR A 243 0.80 -19.14 -5.42
C TYR A 243 1.24 -20.50 -5.94
N CYS A 244 1.88 -20.49 -7.10
CA CYS A 244 2.55 -21.66 -7.64
C CYS A 244 3.87 -21.90 -6.89
N THR A 245 4.06 -23.09 -6.34
CA THR A 245 5.29 -23.46 -5.63
C THR A 245 5.88 -24.77 -6.15
N PHE A 246 7.20 -24.92 -6.04
CA PHE A 246 7.89 -26.17 -6.33
C PHE A 246 9.21 -26.28 -5.58
N LEU A 247 9.80 -27.48 -5.58
CA LEU A 247 11.08 -27.74 -4.93
C LEU A 247 12.23 -27.71 -5.94
N ARG A 248 13.35 -27.12 -5.51
CA ARG A 248 14.62 -27.13 -6.24
C ARG A 248 15.74 -27.58 -5.32
N ASP A 249 16.59 -28.48 -5.80
CA ASP A 249 17.82 -28.85 -5.09
C ASP A 249 18.85 -27.72 -5.19
N PHE A 250 19.37 -27.27 -4.05
CA PHE A 250 20.42 -26.26 -3.97
C PHE A 250 21.37 -26.58 -2.81
N ARG A 251 22.67 -26.69 -3.12
CA ARG A 251 23.74 -27.04 -2.16
C ARG A 251 23.45 -28.24 -1.24
N GLY A 252 22.75 -29.25 -1.76
CA GLY A 252 22.43 -30.48 -1.02
C GLY A 252 21.22 -30.37 -0.09
N GLY A 253 20.47 -29.26 -0.12
CA GLY A 253 19.18 -29.09 0.52
C GLY A 253 18.07 -28.76 -0.48
N ALA A 254 16.82 -28.99 -0.09
CA ALA A 254 15.66 -28.56 -0.88
C ALA A 254 15.31 -27.10 -0.53
N VAL A 255 15.14 -26.28 -1.56
CA VAL A 255 14.68 -24.89 -1.47
C VAL A 255 13.30 -24.81 -2.10
N VAL A 256 12.37 -24.15 -1.42
CA VAL A 256 11.04 -23.86 -1.96
C VAL A 256 11.15 -22.67 -2.89
N VAL A 257 10.77 -22.85 -4.14
CA VAL A 257 10.60 -21.76 -5.10
C VAL A 257 9.11 -21.43 -5.16
N THR A 258 8.78 -20.17 -4.93
CA THR A 258 7.43 -19.61 -5.04
C THR A 258 7.40 -18.66 -6.22
N LEU A 259 6.64 -18.97 -7.26
CA LEU A 259 6.24 -17.96 -8.24
C LEU A 259 5.04 -17.25 -7.62
N THR A 260 5.16 -16.00 -7.20
CA THR A 260 4.07 -15.26 -6.53
C THR A 260 3.02 -14.82 -7.55
N MET A 261 2.38 -15.83 -8.14
CA MET A 261 1.43 -15.77 -9.24
C MET A 261 0.72 -17.12 -9.33
N ASN A 262 -0.51 -17.12 -9.86
CA ASN A 262 -1.23 -18.34 -10.18
C ASN A 262 -0.78 -18.96 -11.52
N GLU A 263 -1.29 -20.14 -11.86
CA GLU A 263 -0.93 -20.85 -13.09
C GLU A 263 -1.24 -20.06 -14.37
N ALA A 264 -2.27 -19.21 -14.33
CA ALA A 264 -2.65 -18.40 -15.48
C ALA A 264 -1.60 -17.31 -15.74
N LEU A 265 -1.27 -16.50 -14.73
CA LEU A 265 -0.24 -15.47 -14.84
C LEU A 265 1.15 -16.08 -15.07
N ALA A 266 1.47 -17.22 -14.44
CA ALA A 266 2.71 -17.94 -14.69
C ALA A 266 2.83 -18.39 -16.16
N SER A 267 1.73 -18.83 -16.78
CA SER A 267 1.73 -19.29 -18.17
C SER A 267 2.12 -18.19 -19.18
N LYS A 268 2.05 -16.92 -18.77
CA LYS A 268 2.36 -15.75 -19.60
C LYS A 268 3.81 -15.27 -19.45
N LYS A 269 4.57 -15.86 -18.52
CA LYS A 269 5.98 -15.50 -18.34
C LYS A 269 6.86 -16.20 -19.36
N ASP A 270 7.90 -15.49 -19.80
CA ASP A 270 8.93 -16.06 -20.67
C ASP A 270 9.72 -17.14 -19.90
N PRO A 271 9.69 -18.42 -20.35
CA PRO A 271 10.36 -19.51 -19.65
C PRO A 271 11.87 -19.30 -19.48
N ASP A 272 12.52 -18.67 -20.44
CA ASP A 272 13.96 -18.43 -20.39
C ASP A 272 14.32 -17.34 -19.37
N SER A 273 13.49 -16.32 -19.22
CA SER A 273 13.67 -15.29 -18.19
C SER A 273 13.54 -15.84 -16.77
N VAL A 274 12.54 -16.69 -16.50
CA VAL A 274 12.42 -17.36 -15.19
C VAL A 274 13.58 -18.34 -14.97
N ALA A 275 14.01 -19.05 -16.01
CA ALA A 275 15.14 -19.95 -15.90
C ALA A 275 16.45 -19.23 -15.58
N ARG A 276 16.70 -18.06 -16.19
CA ARG A 276 17.88 -17.23 -15.91
C ARG A 276 17.99 -16.86 -14.43
N ILE A 277 16.89 -16.47 -13.78
CA ILE A 277 16.87 -16.22 -12.33
C ILE A 277 17.39 -17.42 -11.55
N LEU A 278 16.83 -18.60 -11.83
CA LEU A 278 17.18 -19.80 -11.08
C LEU A 278 18.60 -20.32 -11.41
N GLU A 279 19.07 -20.09 -12.63
CA GLU A 279 20.45 -20.36 -13.07
C GLU A 279 21.44 -19.40 -12.38
N SER A 280 21.04 -18.16 -12.08
CA SER A 280 21.80 -17.16 -11.33
C SER A 280 21.71 -17.32 -9.80
N LEU A 281 20.99 -18.33 -9.29
CA LEU A 281 20.77 -18.48 -7.84
C LEU A 281 22.07 -18.59 -7.03
N GLU A 282 23.12 -19.20 -7.60
CA GLU A 282 24.41 -19.31 -6.90
C GLU A 282 25.13 -17.97 -6.75
N SER A 283 25.09 -17.11 -7.77
CA SER A 283 25.67 -15.76 -7.69
C SER A 283 24.85 -14.85 -6.79
N MET A 284 23.52 -14.90 -6.91
CA MET A 284 22.62 -14.12 -6.03
C MET A 284 22.79 -14.53 -4.56
N ASP A 285 22.84 -15.84 -4.24
CA ASP A 285 23.10 -16.31 -2.87
C ASP A 285 24.46 -15.83 -2.34
N ALA A 286 25.50 -15.83 -3.17
CA ALA A 286 26.82 -15.33 -2.78
C ALA A 286 26.82 -13.81 -2.53
N GLU A 287 26.02 -13.05 -3.25
CA GLU A 287 25.87 -11.60 -3.07
C GLU A 287 25.02 -11.26 -1.85
N ALA A 288 23.86 -11.90 -1.71
CA ALA A 288 22.99 -11.78 -0.55
C ALA A 288 23.74 -12.12 0.75
N ARG A 289 24.57 -13.17 0.76
CA ARG A 289 25.37 -13.51 1.94
C ARG A 289 26.43 -12.47 2.26
N ARG A 290 27.03 -11.81 1.25
CA ARG A 290 27.94 -10.69 1.49
C ARG A 290 27.20 -9.50 2.09
N HIS A 291 26.01 -9.21 1.56
CA HIS A 291 25.13 -8.15 2.07
C HIS A 291 24.71 -8.42 3.53
N LEU A 292 24.32 -9.65 3.87
CA LEU A 292 23.95 -10.05 5.23
C LEU A 292 25.14 -10.20 6.19
N SER A 293 26.37 -10.34 5.68
CA SER A 293 27.57 -10.61 6.49
C SER A 293 28.09 -9.42 7.31
N GLU A 294 27.53 -8.23 7.11
CA GLU A 294 27.89 -7.06 7.92
C GLU A 294 27.37 -7.18 9.37
N ASP A 295 26.40 -8.08 9.65
CA ASP A 295 25.74 -8.21 10.97
C ASP A 295 25.90 -9.56 11.69
N SER A 296 26.40 -10.64 11.07
CA SER A 296 26.50 -11.98 11.68
C SER A 296 27.39 -12.97 10.89
N ASP A 297 27.77 -14.11 11.51
CA ASP A 297 28.51 -15.19 10.83
C ASP A 297 27.65 -15.83 9.70
N PRO A 298 27.97 -15.61 8.41
CA PRO A 298 27.15 -16.03 7.27
C PRO A 298 27.04 -17.55 7.12
N GLY A 299 27.91 -18.30 7.81
CA GLY A 299 27.94 -19.76 7.78
C GLY A 299 26.77 -20.43 8.49
N ALA A 300 25.99 -19.71 9.30
CA ALA A 300 24.86 -20.25 10.06
C ALA A 300 23.50 -20.16 9.32
N LEU A 301 23.41 -19.34 8.26
CA LEU A 301 22.16 -19.08 7.52
C LEU A 301 21.96 -20.07 6.37
N GLN A 302 20.82 -20.76 6.37
CA GLN A 302 20.40 -21.65 5.29
C GLN A 302 19.37 -20.94 4.40
N LEU A 303 19.63 -20.90 3.09
CA LEU A 303 18.62 -20.50 2.11
C LEU A 303 17.52 -21.56 2.11
N TYR A 304 16.27 -21.14 2.33
CA TYR A 304 15.12 -22.06 2.34
C TYR A 304 14.02 -21.66 1.36
N GLY A 305 13.96 -20.38 0.96
CA GLY A 305 12.94 -19.85 0.07
C GLY A 305 13.50 -18.95 -1.03
N VAL A 306 12.92 -19.05 -2.23
CA VAL A 306 13.12 -18.13 -3.36
C VAL A 306 11.73 -17.72 -3.86
N SER A 307 11.36 -16.46 -3.70
CA SER A 307 10.13 -15.93 -4.29
C SER A 307 10.46 -15.17 -5.57
N ILE A 308 9.69 -15.39 -6.63
CA ILE A 308 9.82 -14.72 -7.92
C ILE A 308 8.51 -14.00 -8.21
N GLY A 309 8.59 -12.67 -8.29
CA GLY A 309 7.48 -11.76 -8.53
C GLY A 309 6.94 -11.78 -9.96
N PRO A 310 5.76 -11.18 -10.19
CA PRO A 310 5.20 -11.02 -11.54
C PRO A 310 6.10 -10.15 -12.45
N PHE A 311 6.92 -9.27 -11.89
CA PHE A 311 7.89 -8.46 -12.63
C PHE A 311 9.28 -9.07 -12.67
N LEU A 312 9.43 -10.32 -12.23
CA LEU A 312 10.69 -11.05 -12.17
C LEU A 312 11.69 -10.51 -11.14
N ASP A 313 11.22 -9.67 -10.21
CA ASP A 313 11.89 -9.40 -8.94
C ASP A 313 12.02 -10.68 -8.11
N VAL A 314 13.06 -10.75 -7.28
CA VAL A 314 13.41 -11.97 -6.55
C VAL A 314 13.66 -11.66 -5.08
N LYS A 315 13.02 -12.43 -4.20
CA LYS A 315 13.29 -12.41 -2.76
C LYS A 315 13.94 -13.72 -2.33
N LEU A 316 15.16 -13.64 -1.79
CA LEU A 316 15.84 -14.79 -1.18
C LEU A 316 15.57 -14.80 0.33
N SER A 317 15.09 -15.92 0.87
CA SER A 317 14.76 -16.07 2.29
C SER A 317 15.70 -17.07 2.99
N TYR A 318 16.31 -16.61 4.06
CA TYR A 318 17.29 -17.33 4.87
C TYR A 318 16.75 -17.54 6.28
N SER A 319 17.05 -18.69 6.88
CA SER A 319 16.75 -18.97 8.28
C SER A 319 17.99 -19.53 8.99
N SER A 320 18.10 -19.28 10.29
CA SER A 320 19.13 -19.88 11.14
C SER A 320 18.61 -21.17 11.77
N HIS A 321 19.51 -22.13 11.97
CA HIS A 321 19.12 -23.42 12.53
C HIS A 321 18.70 -23.25 14.00
N GLY A 322 17.41 -23.47 14.28
CA GLY A 322 16.86 -23.39 15.65
C GLY A 322 16.30 -22.02 16.04
N THR A 323 16.18 -21.07 15.11
CA THR A 323 15.42 -19.82 15.32
C THR A 323 14.23 -19.75 14.37
N GLU A 324 13.18 -19.03 14.76
CA GLU A 324 12.08 -18.64 13.85
C GLU A 324 12.42 -17.39 13.03
N GLU A 325 13.63 -16.86 13.19
CA GLU A 325 14.05 -15.62 12.56
C GLU A 325 14.40 -15.85 11.09
N VAL A 326 13.69 -15.13 10.23
CA VAL A 326 13.88 -15.12 8.78
C VAL A 326 14.55 -13.82 8.38
N ARG A 327 15.61 -13.92 7.57
CA ARG A 327 16.24 -12.78 6.90
C ARG A 327 15.97 -12.86 5.41
N THR A 328 15.72 -11.72 4.78
CA THR A 328 15.45 -11.64 3.34
C THR A 328 16.41 -10.69 2.64
N VAL A 329 16.70 -10.97 1.38
CA VAL A 329 17.40 -10.05 0.47
C VAL A 329 16.59 -9.99 -0.81
N ASP A 330 16.25 -8.78 -1.22
CA ASP A 330 15.47 -8.51 -2.42
C ASP A 330 16.39 -8.13 -3.59
N PHE A 331 16.00 -8.55 -4.78
CA PHE A 331 16.68 -8.29 -6.04
C PHE A 331 15.64 -7.77 -7.04
N ASP A 332 16.02 -6.79 -7.86
CA ASP A 332 15.17 -6.35 -8.95
C ASP A 332 15.22 -7.31 -10.14
N SER A 333 14.55 -6.96 -11.23
CA SER A 333 14.47 -7.81 -12.43
C SER A 333 15.78 -7.92 -13.21
N ASP A 334 16.75 -7.03 -12.95
CA ASP A 334 18.11 -7.10 -13.46
C ASP A 334 19.04 -7.94 -12.54
N LEU A 335 18.49 -8.44 -11.42
CA LEU A 335 19.16 -9.22 -10.38
C LEU A 335 20.20 -8.43 -9.60
N ASP A 336 20.03 -7.12 -9.52
CA ASP A 336 20.79 -6.26 -8.62
C ASP A 336 20.09 -6.23 -7.26
N ILE A 337 20.85 -6.23 -6.15
CA ILE A 337 20.27 -6.12 -4.81
C ILE A 337 19.49 -4.81 -4.70
N VAL A 338 18.21 -4.93 -4.35
CA VAL A 338 17.39 -3.81 -3.91
C VAL A 338 17.81 -3.51 -2.49
N THR A 339 18.69 -2.53 -2.32
CA THR A 339 18.86 -1.88 -1.03
C THR A 339 17.63 -1.03 -0.81
N HIS A 340 16.63 -1.59 -0.12
CA HIS A 340 15.71 -0.73 0.61
C HIS A 340 16.61 0.11 1.51
N SER A 341 16.55 1.44 1.41
CA SER A 341 17.06 2.20 2.54
C SER A 341 16.15 1.81 3.67
N ASP A 342 16.70 1.18 4.71
CA ASP A 342 15.96 0.83 5.92
C ASP A 342 15.27 2.11 6.39
N GLY A 343 13.99 2.25 6.04
CA GLY A 343 13.17 3.34 6.52
C GLY A 343 12.94 3.14 8.00
N GLY A 344 12.72 4.23 8.73
CA GLY A 344 12.80 4.23 10.17
C GLY A 344 14.20 3.86 10.71
N PRO A 345 14.32 3.51 12.00
CA PRO A 345 13.31 3.75 13.01
C PRO A 345 12.95 5.23 13.09
N TYR A 346 11.72 5.53 13.53
CA TYR A 346 11.22 6.89 13.64
C TYR A 346 11.38 7.37 15.07
N ALA A 347 11.81 8.62 15.24
CA ALA A 347 11.94 9.25 16.54
C ALA A 347 11.58 10.73 16.49
N ALA A 348 10.87 11.20 17.51
CA ALA A 348 10.50 12.59 17.69
C ALA A 348 10.52 12.92 19.18
N ILE A 349 10.71 14.20 19.49
CA ILE A 349 10.77 14.68 20.86
C ILE A 349 9.64 15.69 21.09
N ILE A 350 8.82 15.45 22.11
CA ILE A 350 7.76 16.39 22.52
C ILE A 350 8.29 17.24 23.66
N LEU A 351 8.45 18.54 23.43
CA LEU A 351 8.99 19.47 24.42
C LEU A 351 7.90 19.86 25.41
N LEU A 352 8.14 19.68 26.71
CA LEU A 352 7.14 19.92 27.75
C LEU A 352 7.57 21.05 28.70
N SER A 353 6.61 21.87 29.12
CA SER A 353 6.84 22.91 30.14
C SER A 353 7.03 22.36 31.56
N SER A 354 6.63 21.12 31.81
CA SER A 354 6.83 20.36 33.06
C SER A 354 6.89 18.86 32.75
N ASP A 355 7.36 18.05 33.70
CA ASP A 355 7.38 16.57 33.59
C ASP A 355 6.02 15.90 33.87
N SER A 356 4.94 16.68 33.97
CA SER A 356 3.60 16.13 34.08
C SER A 356 3.14 15.62 32.72
N TRP A 357 2.73 14.35 32.63
CA TRP A 357 2.11 13.79 31.43
C TRP A 357 1.00 12.81 31.82
N ASN A 358 0.15 12.45 30.87
CA ASN A 358 -0.94 11.50 31.07
C ASN A 358 -0.89 10.42 29.98
N PRO A 359 -0.23 9.27 30.23
CA PRO A 359 -0.11 8.22 29.23
C PRO A 359 -1.45 7.61 28.83
N GLU A 360 -2.42 7.51 29.76
CA GLU A 360 -3.76 7.02 29.45
C GLU A 360 -4.52 7.95 28.49
N ALA A 361 -4.31 9.26 28.59
CA ALA A 361 -4.89 10.23 27.67
C ALA A 361 -4.29 10.08 26.26
N ILE A 362 -2.99 9.81 26.13
CA ILE A 362 -2.34 9.54 24.83
C ILE A 362 -2.94 8.28 24.21
N LEU A 363 -3.02 7.19 24.98
CA LEU A 363 -3.60 5.93 24.51
C LEU A 363 -5.09 6.07 24.16
N SER A 364 -5.82 6.92 24.89
CA SER A 364 -7.22 7.22 24.59
C SER A 364 -7.38 8.04 23.31
N ASP A 365 -6.50 9.01 23.08
CA ASP A 365 -6.49 9.81 21.86
C ASP A 365 -6.14 8.92 20.65
N LEU A 366 -5.13 8.05 20.77
CA LEU A 366 -4.79 7.04 19.76
C LEU A 366 -6.00 6.20 19.34
N ARG A 367 -6.74 5.65 20.31
CA ARG A 367 -7.94 4.84 20.04
C ARG A 367 -9.07 5.65 19.43
N SER A 368 -9.39 6.81 20.03
CA SER A 368 -10.60 7.57 19.66
C SER A 368 -10.44 8.37 18.38
N GLN A 369 -9.25 8.92 18.14
CA GLN A 369 -8.97 9.66 16.92
C GLN A 369 -8.63 8.69 15.80
N TRP A 370 -7.78 7.70 16.03
CA TRP A 370 -7.16 6.93 14.94
C TRP A 370 -7.57 5.46 14.89
N GLY A 371 -8.38 4.96 15.83
CA GLY A 371 -8.69 3.53 15.93
C GLY A 371 -7.55 2.67 16.44
N ILE A 372 -6.42 3.29 16.85
CA ILE A 372 -5.18 2.57 17.15
C ILE A 372 -5.14 2.13 18.61
N GLY A 373 -4.97 0.83 18.83
CA GLY A 373 -4.69 0.23 20.13
C GLY A 373 -3.34 -0.48 20.16
N LEU A 374 -2.46 -0.12 21.10
CA LEU A 374 -1.21 -0.83 21.30
C LEU A 374 -1.47 -2.18 22.01
N LYS A 375 -1.02 -3.27 21.39
CA LYS A 375 -1.08 -4.62 21.95
C LYS A 375 0.01 -4.78 23.00
N ASP A 376 -0.29 -5.55 24.05
CA ASP A 376 0.65 -5.85 25.14
C ASP A 376 1.26 -4.58 25.76
N ALA A 377 0.48 -3.49 25.80
CA ALA A 377 0.95 -2.20 26.26
C ALA A 377 1.27 -2.23 27.76
N GLU A 378 2.53 -2.02 28.10
CA GLU A 378 3.01 -1.80 29.45
C GLU A 378 3.08 -0.30 29.72
N VAL A 379 2.33 0.15 30.73
CA VAL A 379 2.32 1.55 31.18
C VAL A 379 3.00 1.62 32.54
N SER A 380 4.02 2.46 32.63
CA SER A 380 4.71 2.84 33.87
C SER A 380 4.62 4.34 34.09
N ASP A 381 5.10 4.82 35.23
CA ASP A 381 5.13 6.25 35.56
C ASP A 381 5.83 7.09 34.46
N ASP A 382 6.91 6.56 33.87
CA ASP A 382 7.76 7.29 32.93
C ASP A 382 7.74 6.71 31.50
N SER A 383 6.90 5.70 31.21
CA SER A 383 6.91 5.11 29.87
C SER A 383 5.62 4.39 29.47
N VAL A 384 5.39 4.33 28.17
CA VAL A 384 4.43 3.44 27.52
C VAL A 384 5.20 2.67 26.46
N ILE A 385 5.18 1.34 26.54
CA ILE A 385 5.79 0.46 25.55
C ILE A 385 4.74 -0.55 25.10
N GLY A 386 4.58 -0.73 23.80
CA GLY A 386 3.63 -1.70 23.27
C GLY A 386 3.87 -2.00 21.80
N MET A 387 3.08 -2.92 21.28
CA MET A 387 3.19 -3.39 19.90
C MET A 387 2.09 -2.80 19.02
N LEU A 388 2.43 -2.39 17.81
CA LEU A 388 1.49 -2.03 16.75
C LEU A 388 1.78 -2.92 15.54
N GLY A 389 0.97 -3.97 15.35
CA GLY A 389 1.33 -5.04 14.41
C GLY A 389 2.63 -5.74 14.84
N GLY A 390 3.64 -5.71 13.98
CA GLY A 390 5.00 -6.19 14.29
C GLY A 390 5.93 -5.11 14.87
N ASP A 391 5.50 -3.85 14.88
CA ASP A 391 6.36 -2.72 15.23
C ASP A 391 6.32 -2.42 16.73
N ILE A 392 7.45 -1.96 17.28
CA ILE A 392 7.56 -1.58 18.68
C ILE A 392 7.33 -0.07 18.78
N VAL A 393 6.36 0.34 19.61
CA VAL A 393 6.12 1.74 19.95
C VAL A 393 6.59 1.98 21.38
N ALA A 394 7.39 3.03 21.58
CA ALA A 394 7.83 3.47 22.90
C ALA A 394 7.63 4.98 23.05
N ILE A 395 7.01 5.39 24.15
CA ILE A 395 6.85 6.79 24.54
C ILE A 395 7.43 6.92 25.95
N SER A 396 8.56 7.61 26.09
CA SER A 396 9.30 7.71 27.36
C SER A 396 9.39 9.15 27.83
N LEU A 397 9.02 9.40 29.08
CA LEU A 397 9.19 10.69 29.75
C LEU A 397 10.63 10.86 30.24
N MET A 398 11.20 12.02 29.95
CA MET A 398 12.49 12.46 30.46
C MET A 398 12.29 13.69 31.34
N HIS A 399 12.65 13.59 32.62
CA HIS A 399 12.54 14.67 33.63
C HIS A 399 13.62 15.75 33.50
N ALA A 400 14.04 16.04 32.28
CA ALA A 400 15.08 17.00 31.98
C ALA A 400 14.86 17.63 30.62
N ARG A 401 15.56 18.74 30.38
CA ARG A 401 15.65 19.34 29.06
C ARG A 401 16.35 18.39 28.08
N VAL A 402 16.04 18.54 26.80
CA VAL A 402 16.84 17.95 25.72
C VAL A 402 18.30 18.41 25.91
N PRO A 403 19.26 17.47 26.01
CA PRO A 403 20.65 17.83 26.24
C PRO A 403 21.26 18.67 25.10
N GLY A 404 22.34 19.41 25.42
CA GLY A 404 23.22 19.97 24.39
C GLY A 404 22.68 21.16 23.60
N GLU A 405 21.57 21.79 24.02
CA GLU A 405 20.91 22.90 23.30
C GLU A 405 20.42 22.51 21.89
N GLU A 406 20.36 21.20 21.60
CA GLU A 406 20.01 20.67 20.27
C GLU A 406 18.62 21.13 19.81
N ALA A 407 17.64 21.12 20.71
CA ALA A 407 16.28 21.56 20.40
C ALA A 407 16.24 23.05 20.04
N GLU A 408 17.01 23.89 20.73
CA GLU A 408 17.11 25.33 20.45
C GLU A 408 17.84 25.62 19.14
N GLU A 409 18.94 24.91 18.87
CA GLU A 409 19.70 25.02 17.62
C GLU A 409 18.83 24.65 16.43
N ASN A 410 18.13 23.51 16.49
CA ASN A 410 17.23 23.08 15.42
C ASN A 410 15.99 23.96 15.30
N ALA A 411 15.43 24.46 16.41
CA ALA A 411 14.35 25.44 16.39
C ALA A 411 14.75 26.73 15.66
N SER A 412 16.02 27.13 15.71
CA SER A 412 16.50 28.34 15.04
C SER A 412 16.46 28.26 13.52
N ASN A 413 16.36 27.05 12.97
CA ASN A 413 16.17 26.81 11.54
C ASN A 413 14.73 27.04 11.10
N ASN A 414 13.75 27.03 12.02
CA ASN A 414 12.33 27.15 11.67
C ASN A 414 11.94 28.60 11.35
N TYR A 415 11.96 28.95 10.07
CA TYR A 415 11.53 30.26 9.60
C TYR A 415 10.00 30.46 9.57
N LEU A 416 9.20 29.39 9.75
CA LEU A 416 7.73 29.45 9.75
C LEU A 416 7.17 29.83 11.12
N TRP A 417 7.93 29.57 12.20
CA TRP A 417 7.47 29.80 13.57
C TRP A 417 8.44 30.70 14.35
N PRO A 418 8.16 32.02 14.42
CA PRO A 418 9.04 32.98 15.11
C PRO A 418 9.29 32.70 16.60
N GLY A 419 8.43 31.92 17.26
CA GLY A 419 8.54 31.57 18.68
C GLY A 419 9.24 30.23 18.96
N ALA A 420 9.78 29.56 17.93
CA ALA A 420 10.33 28.22 18.05
C ALA A 420 11.46 28.14 19.08
N VAL A 421 12.41 29.07 19.01
CA VAL A 421 13.58 29.09 19.91
C VAL A 421 13.17 29.39 21.34
N GLU A 422 12.21 30.29 21.57
CA GLU A 422 11.69 30.59 22.91
C GLU A 422 10.94 29.39 23.50
N ALA A 423 10.11 28.72 22.71
CA ALA A 423 9.39 27.53 23.14
C ALA A 423 10.36 26.37 23.45
N ALA A 424 11.34 26.16 22.58
CA ALA A 424 12.43 25.22 22.82
C ALA A 424 13.26 25.63 24.05
N ARG A 425 13.52 26.91 24.31
CA ARG A 425 14.24 27.30 25.53
C ARG A 425 13.42 27.09 26.81
N ALA A 426 12.09 27.17 26.73
CA ALA A 426 11.20 27.13 27.89
C ALA A 426 10.90 25.71 28.40
N HIS A 427 11.17 24.66 27.63
CA HIS A 427 10.89 23.29 28.08
C HIS A 427 11.79 22.88 29.25
N THR A 428 11.24 22.07 30.14
CA THR A 428 11.93 21.56 31.35
C THR A 428 11.97 20.04 31.40
N ALA A 429 11.12 19.38 30.62
CA ALA A 429 11.03 17.94 30.42
C ALA A 429 10.72 17.66 28.94
N HIS A 430 10.82 16.41 28.51
CA HIS A 430 10.41 16.01 27.17
C HIS A 430 9.92 14.55 27.11
N LEU A 431 9.10 14.23 26.11
CA LEU A 431 8.82 12.85 25.73
C LEU A 431 9.73 12.46 24.57
N VAL A 432 10.33 11.27 24.62
CA VAL A 432 10.93 10.61 23.46
C VAL A 432 9.89 9.63 22.91
N VAL A 433 9.42 9.89 21.70
CA VAL A 433 8.48 9.04 20.97
C VAL A 433 9.29 8.28 19.94
N ALA A 434 9.20 6.95 19.95
CA ALA A 434 9.91 6.09 19.01
C ALA A 434 8.97 5.03 18.43
N LEU A 435 9.14 4.74 17.14
CA LEU A 435 8.57 3.58 16.47
C LEU A 435 9.71 2.84 15.77
N VAL A 436 9.91 1.58 16.18
CA VAL A 436 10.89 0.67 15.57
C VAL A 436 10.12 -0.29 14.68
N ASN A 437 10.22 -0.07 13.38
CA ASN A 437 9.54 -0.86 12.36
C ASN A 437 10.25 -2.20 12.13
N HIS A 438 9.47 -3.25 11.93
CA HIS A 438 9.96 -4.63 11.70
C HIS A 438 9.50 -5.14 10.32
N GLY A 439 9.95 -4.46 9.26
CA GLY A 439 9.72 -4.86 7.87
C GLY A 439 8.42 -4.37 7.22
N GLY A 440 7.67 -3.47 7.88
CA GLY A 440 6.58 -2.72 7.25
C GLY A 440 7.09 -1.69 6.24
N ASP A 441 6.21 -1.25 5.33
CA ASP A 441 6.53 -0.18 4.39
C ASP A 441 6.90 1.12 5.15
N PRO A 442 8.03 1.76 4.82
CA PRO A 442 8.46 2.98 5.51
C PRO A 442 7.48 4.15 5.48
N LEU A 443 6.71 4.32 4.41
CA LEU A 443 5.73 5.40 4.37
C LEU A 443 4.60 5.08 5.35
N ASP A 444 4.05 3.87 5.29
CA ASP A 444 2.98 3.43 6.19
C ASP A 444 3.38 3.53 7.68
N CYS A 445 4.57 3.03 8.03
CA CYS A 445 5.12 3.16 9.39
C CYS A 445 5.28 4.64 9.79
N GLY A 446 5.70 5.49 8.84
CA GLY A 446 5.79 6.93 9.00
C GLY A 446 4.45 7.61 9.30
N LEU A 447 3.40 7.26 8.54
CA LEU A 447 2.05 7.78 8.75
C LEU A 447 1.49 7.34 10.11
N LEU A 448 1.74 6.10 10.53
CA LEU A 448 1.42 5.62 11.88
C LEU A 448 2.19 6.37 12.96
N PHE A 449 3.48 6.60 12.74
CA PHE A 449 4.32 7.38 13.65
C PHE A 449 3.79 8.81 13.84
N THR A 450 3.39 9.50 12.77
CA THR A 450 2.78 10.83 12.85
C THR A 450 1.51 10.84 13.70
N LYS A 451 0.64 9.81 13.59
CA LYS A 451 -0.56 9.67 14.45
C LYS A 451 -0.18 9.61 15.94
N ILE A 452 0.91 8.89 16.28
CA ILE A 452 1.41 8.78 17.66
C ILE A 452 1.95 10.11 18.15
N VAL A 453 2.77 10.80 17.35
CA VAL A 453 3.35 12.11 17.69
C VAL A 453 2.24 13.14 17.93
N VAL A 454 1.22 13.18 17.08
CA VAL A 454 0.06 14.09 17.21
C VAL A 454 -0.73 13.82 18.49
N SER A 455 -0.95 12.54 18.83
CA SER A 455 -1.62 12.18 20.08
C SER A 455 -0.80 12.60 21.32
N CYS A 456 0.53 12.62 21.23
CA CYS A 456 1.39 13.18 22.27
C CYS A 456 1.34 14.71 22.30
N ALA A 457 1.34 15.37 21.13
CA ALA A 457 1.32 16.83 20.99
C ALA A 457 0.05 17.49 21.56
N ARG A 458 -1.02 16.72 21.77
CA ARG A 458 -2.29 17.17 22.37
C ARG A 458 -2.26 17.28 23.90
N GLN A 459 -1.17 16.88 24.55
CA GLN A 459 -0.99 17.09 26.00
C GLN A 459 -0.98 18.60 26.32
N PRO A 460 -1.59 19.02 27.44
CA PRO A 460 -1.86 20.45 27.70
C PRO A 460 -0.62 21.29 27.99
N ASN A 461 0.52 20.67 28.31
CA ASN A 461 1.77 21.32 28.69
C ASN A 461 2.86 21.25 27.60
N VAL A 462 2.50 20.81 26.38
CA VAL A 462 3.40 20.75 25.23
C VAL A 462 3.74 22.16 24.75
N LEU A 463 5.02 22.39 24.50
CA LEU A 463 5.58 23.64 24.01
C LEU A 463 5.99 23.56 22.54
N GLY A 464 6.39 22.38 22.05
CA GLY A 464 6.86 22.19 20.69
C GLY A 464 7.02 20.71 20.34
N VAL A 465 6.98 20.40 19.04
CA VAL A 465 7.24 19.06 18.50
C VAL A 465 8.56 19.11 17.74
N TYR A 466 9.61 18.49 18.28
CA TYR A 466 10.90 18.38 17.62
C TYR A 466 10.93 17.10 16.77
N ASN A 467 10.88 17.27 15.45
CA ASN A 467 10.90 16.19 14.45
C ASN A 467 11.66 16.64 13.20
N CYS A 468 12.17 15.68 12.40
CA CYS A 468 12.80 15.91 11.09
C CYS A 468 13.79 17.10 11.01
N GLY A 469 14.54 17.36 12.08
CA GLY A 469 15.56 18.41 12.12
C GLY A 469 15.05 19.83 12.45
N THR A 470 13.83 19.97 12.97
CA THR A 470 13.29 21.28 13.39
C THR A 470 12.22 21.16 14.49
N VAL A 471 11.89 22.28 15.15
CA VAL A 471 10.83 22.31 16.17
C VAL A 471 9.58 23.00 15.61
N PHE A 472 8.46 22.29 15.58
CA PHE A 472 7.16 22.76 15.10
C PHE A 472 6.27 23.31 16.22
N GLU A 473 5.43 24.27 15.86
CA GLU A 473 4.34 24.74 16.71
C GLU A 473 3.32 23.59 16.88
N PRO A 474 2.95 23.20 18.11
CA PRO A 474 2.07 22.04 18.34
C PRO A 474 0.72 22.16 17.61
N ALA A 475 0.14 23.36 17.57
CA ALA A 475 -1.12 23.59 16.87
C ALA A 475 -0.99 23.41 15.36
N ALA A 476 0.10 23.90 14.75
CA ALA A 476 0.35 23.72 13.32
C ALA A 476 0.56 22.24 12.97
N TYR A 477 1.34 21.51 13.78
CA TYR A 477 1.57 20.07 13.59
C TYR A 477 0.26 19.26 13.70
N ILE A 478 -0.60 19.58 14.66
CA ILE A 478 -1.92 18.94 14.80
C ILE A 478 -2.85 19.26 13.60
N GLU A 479 -2.75 20.46 13.04
CA GLU A 479 -3.55 20.86 11.88
C GLU A 479 -3.09 20.17 10.60
N ALA A 480 -1.77 20.10 10.33
CA ALA A 480 -1.20 19.42 9.17
C ALA A 480 -1.56 17.91 9.16
N ALA A 481 -1.48 17.25 10.33
CA ALA A 481 -1.86 15.85 10.49
C ALA A 481 -3.32 15.51 10.15
N LYS A 482 -4.21 16.49 9.95
CA LYS A 482 -5.58 16.23 9.48
C LYS A 482 -5.61 15.61 8.08
N ALA A 483 -4.57 15.81 7.27
CA ALA A 483 -4.42 15.14 5.97
C ALA A 483 -4.57 13.61 6.07
N LEU A 484 -4.10 13.02 7.18
CA LEU A 484 -4.21 11.58 7.45
C LEU A 484 -5.66 11.09 7.54
N LYS A 485 -6.64 11.97 7.80
CA LYS A 485 -8.07 11.60 7.85
C LYS A 485 -8.69 11.39 6.49
N THR A 486 -8.09 11.95 5.46
CA THR A 486 -8.56 11.87 4.07
C THR A 486 -7.64 11.00 3.21
N GLY A 487 -6.77 10.20 3.84
CA GLY A 487 -5.82 9.34 3.14
C GLY A 487 -4.63 10.08 2.51
N ASP A 488 -4.40 11.33 2.89
CA ASP A 488 -3.32 12.17 2.34
C ASP A 488 -2.10 12.20 3.28
N ILE A 489 -0.94 12.58 2.72
CA ILE A 489 0.36 12.62 3.41
C ILE A 489 0.55 13.99 4.07
N PRO A 490 0.72 14.06 5.41
CA PRO A 490 1.07 15.30 6.11
C PRO A 490 2.56 15.59 5.93
N LEU A 491 2.99 15.91 4.71
CA LEU A 491 4.41 16.01 4.37
C LEU A 491 5.15 17.04 5.22
N GLU A 492 4.48 18.11 5.62
CA GLU A 492 4.99 19.17 6.51
C GLU A 492 5.38 18.65 7.90
N ASP A 493 4.71 17.60 8.39
CA ASP A 493 5.01 16.95 9.67
C ASP A 493 6.16 15.93 9.54
N MET A 494 6.40 15.46 8.32
CA MET A 494 7.24 14.30 8.01
C MET A 494 8.63 14.70 7.50
N VAL A 495 8.73 15.81 6.76
CA VAL A 495 9.94 16.28 6.09
C VAL A 495 10.08 17.78 6.28
N TRP A 496 11.24 18.20 6.77
CA TRP A 496 11.58 19.61 6.86
C TRP A 496 12.19 20.12 5.55
N PHE A 497 11.75 21.30 5.11
CA PHE A 497 12.25 21.98 3.91
C PHE A 497 13.09 23.19 4.32
N GLY A 498 14.40 22.98 4.43
CA GLY A 498 15.34 24.03 4.78
C GLY A 498 15.76 24.88 3.59
N MET A 499 16.11 26.14 3.83
CA MET A 499 16.63 27.03 2.80
C MET A 499 17.61 28.07 3.33
N TYR A 500 18.55 28.47 2.48
CA TYR A 500 19.46 29.57 2.77
C TYR A 500 19.91 30.26 1.49
N ARG A 501 20.30 31.53 1.61
CA ARG A 501 20.75 32.35 0.49
C ARG A 501 22.26 32.39 0.42
N THR A 502 22.80 32.23 -0.78
CA THR A 502 24.21 32.40 -1.11
C THR A 502 24.40 33.51 -2.15
N SER A 503 25.65 33.75 -2.56
CA SER A 503 25.94 34.66 -3.69
C SER A 503 25.51 34.10 -5.05
N GLU A 504 25.35 32.78 -5.18
CA GLU A 504 24.95 32.10 -6.41
C GLU A 504 23.42 31.98 -6.56
N GLY A 505 22.66 32.08 -5.46
CA GLY A 505 21.20 31.98 -5.47
C GLY A 505 20.62 31.43 -4.16
N ILE A 506 19.42 30.87 -4.24
CA ILE A 506 18.78 30.14 -3.15
C ILE A 506 19.19 28.68 -3.20
N ASN A 507 19.61 28.16 -2.05
CA ASN A 507 19.74 26.73 -1.83
C ASN A 507 18.55 26.26 -0.99
N ALA A 508 17.97 25.12 -1.35
CA ALA A 508 16.90 24.47 -0.61
C ALA A 508 17.22 22.98 -0.44
N TYR A 509 16.77 22.37 0.64
CA TYR A 509 17.07 20.97 0.94
C TYR A 509 15.98 20.33 1.79
N THR A 510 15.89 19.00 1.73
CA THR A 510 15.02 18.21 2.60
C THR A 510 15.79 17.65 3.79
N VAL A 511 15.09 17.45 4.91
CA VAL A 511 15.53 16.62 6.04
C VAL A 511 14.37 15.74 6.47
N GLY A 512 14.54 14.43 6.43
CA GLY A 512 13.53 13.45 6.84
C GLY A 512 13.21 12.41 5.78
N MET A 513 13.55 12.65 4.50
CA MET A 513 13.26 11.71 3.40
C MET A 513 13.87 10.32 3.65
N ARG A 514 15.04 10.27 4.30
CA ARG A 514 15.73 9.01 4.62
C ARG A 514 14.91 8.08 5.50
N ALA A 515 14.12 8.62 6.42
CA ALA A 515 13.24 7.82 7.27
C ALA A 515 12.18 7.06 6.45
N TYR A 516 11.90 7.49 5.22
CA TYR A 516 10.94 6.85 4.32
C TYR A 516 11.62 6.07 3.19
N GLY A 517 12.89 5.72 3.36
CA GLY A 517 13.65 4.96 2.38
C GLY A 517 13.94 5.76 1.10
N ARG A 518 14.17 7.08 1.21
CA ARG A 518 14.51 7.95 0.08
C ARG A 518 15.74 8.80 0.41
N ASP A 519 16.58 9.10 -0.59
CA ASP A 519 17.69 10.03 -0.38
C ASP A 519 17.16 11.45 -0.07
N GLU A 520 17.87 12.20 0.77
CA GLU A 520 17.59 13.64 0.89
C GLU A 520 17.84 14.34 -0.44
N MET A 521 17.11 15.42 -0.70
CA MET A 521 17.19 16.16 -1.94
C MET A 521 17.64 17.60 -1.69
N GLU A 522 18.29 18.19 -2.67
CA GLU A 522 18.67 19.60 -2.61
C GLU A 522 18.65 20.29 -3.98
N VAL A 523 18.32 21.57 -3.96
CA VAL A 523 18.43 22.50 -5.09
C VAL A 523 19.52 23.50 -4.74
N ILE A 524 20.46 23.75 -5.65
CA ILE A 524 21.63 24.61 -5.42
C ILE A 524 21.62 25.79 -6.38
N GLY A 525 21.72 27.01 -5.83
CA GLY A 525 21.94 28.23 -6.61
C GLY A 525 20.74 28.65 -7.46
N ALA A 526 19.51 28.31 -7.06
CA ALA A 526 18.31 28.69 -7.80
C ALA A 526 18.14 30.22 -7.81
N LYS A 527 17.98 30.80 -9.00
CA LYS A 527 17.78 32.25 -9.20
C LYS A 527 16.31 32.62 -9.11
N ASP A 528 15.67 32.23 -8.01
CA ASP A 528 14.24 32.39 -7.81
C ASP A 528 13.90 32.83 -6.36
N ALA A 529 12.63 33.17 -6.11
CA ALA A 529 12.10 33.48 -4.80
C ALA A 529 12.15 32.24 -3.90
N PRO A 530 12.60 32.36 -2.64
CA PRO A 530 12.75 31.21 -1.74
C PRO A 530 11.50 30.34 -1.62
N ALA A 531 10.31 30.96 -1.55
CA ALA A 531 9.04 30.24 -1.49
C ALA A 531 8.77 29.35 -2.71
N ARG A 532 9.17 29.79 -3.92
CA ARG A 532 9.00 28.97 -5.15
C ARG A 532 9.98 27.81 -5.22
N VAL A 533 11.20 28.00 -4.74
CA VAL A 533 12.20 26.91 -4.66
C VAL A 533 11.77 25.86 -3.63
N ALA A 534 11.22 26.31 -2.50
CA ALA A 534 10.68 25.43 -1.47
C ALA A 534 9.47 24.63 -1.97
N ALA A 535 8.50 25.31 -2.61
CA ALA A 535 7.32 24.68 -3.18
C ALA A 535 7.70 23.63 -4.24
N PHE A 536 8.65 23.94 -5.12
CA PHE A 536 9.17 22.96 -6.07
C PHE A 536 9.73 21.71 -5.38
N LEU A 537 10.58 21.89 -4.35
CA LEU A 537 11.18 20.76 -3.65
C LEU A 537 10.14 19.96 -2.86
N TYR A 538 9.13 20.65 -2.32
CA TYR A 538 7.96 20.04 -1.68
C TYR A 538 7.18 19.19 -2.67
N ASP A 539 6.84 19.70 -3.85
CA ASP A 539 6.09 18.97 -4.88
C ASP A 539 6.84 17.72 -5.34
N VAL A 540 8.17 17.82 -5.52
CA VAL A 540 9.02 16.65 -5.82
C VAL A 540 8.96 15.62 -4.68
N ALA A 541 9.16 16.05 -3.43
CA ALA A 541 9.16 15.16 -2.26
C ALA A 541 7.80 14.48 -2.07
N TYR A 542 6.72 15.24 -2.21
CA TYR A 542 5.36 14.73 -2.14
C TYR A 542 5.13 13.67 -3.22
N HIS A 543 5.47 13.97 -4.47
CA HIS A 543 5.34 13.02 -5.57
C HIS A 543 6.13 11.72 -5.33
N ILE A 544 7.36 11.83 -4.83
CA ILE A 544 8.22 10.68 -4.54
C ILE A 544 7.61 9.77 -3.47
N LEU A 545 7.12 10.35 -2.38
CA LEU A 545 6.53 9.57 -1.29
C LEU A 545 5.16 9.03 -1.69
N PHE A 546 4.28 9.88 -2.22
CA PHE A 546 2.93 9.50 -2.60
C PHE A 546 2.88 8.41 -3.68
N ASN A 547 3.75 8.48 -4.69
CA ASN A 547 3.78 7.49 -5.77
C ASN A 547 4.79 6.35 -5.54
N GLY A 548 5.55 6.39 -4.43
CA GLY A 548 6.60 5.42 -4.17
C GLY A 548 7.80 5.49 -5.13
N THR A 549 7.93 6.54 -5.95
CA THR A 549 9.02 6.69 -6.93
C THR A 549 10.39 6.67 -6.26
N THR A 550 11.39 6.04 -6.89
CA THR A 550 12.80 6.09 -6.46
C THR A 550 13.62 6.76 -7.54
N LEU A 551 14.26 7.88 -7.20
CA LEU A 551 15.15 8.61 -8.11
C LEU A 551 16.59 8.12 -7.99
N ARG A 552 17.23 7.87 -9.14
CA ARG A 552 18.60 7.40 -9.30
C ARG A 552 19.49 8.50 -9.91
N ASP A 553 20.80 8.32 -9.83
CA ASP A 553 21.73 9.24 -10.50
C ASP A 553 21.51 9.23 -12.02
N GLY A 554 21.30 10.41 -12.60
CA GLY A 554 21.04 10.57 -14.02
C GLY A 554 19.58 10.52 -14.43
N ASP A 555 18.66 10.25 -13.50
CA ASP A 555 17.22 10.35 -13.77
C ASP A 555 16.80 11.79 -14.12
N THR A 556 15.64 11.91 -14.75
CA THR A 556 15.08 13.21 -15.16
C THR A 556 13.68 13.41 -14.60
N ILE A 557 13.40 14.59 -14.05
CA ILE A 557 12.08 15.01 -13.56
C ILE A 557 11.48 16.01 -14.53
N GLY A 558 10.23 15.80 -14.95
CA GLY A 558 9.49 16.73 -15.80
C GLY A 558 8.10 16.99 -15.25
N PHE A 559 7.76 18.26 -15.02
CA PHE A 559 6.41 18.67 -14.63
C PHE A 559 5.54 19.08 -15.83
N TYR A 560 6.16 19.22 -17.01
CA TYR A 560 5.54 19.62 -18.28
C TYR A 560 6.18 18.84 -19.44
N ASP A 561 5.46 18.71 -20.58
CA ASP A 561 5.84 17.88 -21.74
C ASP A 561 7.24 18.17 -22.32
N ASP A 562 7.80 19.37 -22.08
CA ASP A 562 9.10 19.81 -22.60
C ASP A 562 10.16 20.06 -21.51
N GLN A 563 9.86 19.71 -20.25
CA GLN A 563 10.77 19.92 -19.12
C GLN A 563 11.47 18.61 -18.73
N SER A 564 12.80 18.66 -18.62
CA SER A 564 13.62 17.53 -18.18
C SER A 564 14.74 18.05 -17.27
N LEU A 565 14.53 17.93 -15.97
CA LEU A 565 15.45 18.36 -14.92
C LEU A 565 16.32 17.20 -14.48
N THR A 566 17.63 17.34 -14.59
CA THR A 566 18.56 16.24 -14.27
C THR A 566 18.69 16.05 -12.77
N VAL A 567 18.69 14.80 -12.31
CA VAL A 567 18.99 14.39 -10.95
C VAL A 567 20.44 13.91 -10.85
N ARG A 568 21.16 14.39 -9.84
CA ARG A 568 22.56 13.99 -9.59
C ARG A 568 22.75 13.51 -8.16
N ARG A 569 23.08 12.24 -7.99
CA ARG A 569 23.36 11.65 -6.67
C ARG A 569 24.81 11.89 -6.27
N GLY A 570 25.06 12.39 -5.07
CA GLY A 570 26.43 12.63 -4.60
C GLY A 570 26.50 13.14 -3.18
N GLN A 571 27.70 13.56 -2.74
CA GLN A 571 27.87 14.18 -1.44
C GLN A 571 27.03 15.47 -1.35
N GLY A 572 26.20 15.55 -0.32
CA GLY A 572 25.32 16.69 -0.07
C GLY A 572 26.10 17.97 0.20
N VAL A 573 25.56 19.08 -0.30
CA VAL A 573 26.09 20.43 -0.06
C VAL A 573 25.46 21.05 1.17
N SER A 574 24.15 20.86 1.34
CA SER A 574 23.34 21.47 2.40
C SER A 574 22.99 20.48 3.51
N VAL A 575 23.11 19.19 3.24
CA VAL A 575 22.78 18.09 4.14
C VAL A 575 23.95 17.13 4.27
N ASP A 576 24.09 16.53 5.45
CA ASP A 576 25.12 15.52 5.67
C ASP A 576 24.81 14.24 4.88
N GLY A 577 25.88 13.56 4.44
CA GLY A 577 25.77 12.30 3.69
C GLY A 577 25.48 12.48 2.19
N ILE A 578 24.85 11.48 1.59
CA ILE A 578 24.51 11.46 0.16
C ILE A 578 23.15 12.10 -0.07
N SER A 579 23.04 12.97 -1.08
CA SER A 579 21.80 13.62 -1.52
C SER A 579 21.60 13.49 -3.02
N LEU A 580 20.36 13.75 -3.46
CA LEU A 580 19.99 13.98 -4.83
C LEU A 580 19.94 15.48 -5.11
N ARG A 581 20.87 15.96 -5.92
CA ARG A 581 20.84 17.34 -6.42
C ARG A 581 19.92 17.41 -7.62
N ILE A 582 18.88 18.22 -7.51
CA ILE A 582 17.86 18.37 -8.55
C ILE A 582 18.10 19.69 -9.26
N GLU A 583 18.16 19.63 -10.59
CA GLU A 583 18.21 20.82 -11.42
C GLU A 583 16.93 21.65 -11.24
N TYR A 584 17.07 22.97 -11.13
CA TYR A 584 15.94 23.89 -10.99
C TYR A 584 15.58 24.49 -12.35
N PRO A 585 14.29 24.56 -12.73
CA PRO A 585 13.90 25.14 -14.00
C PRO A 585 14.19 26.65 -14.04
N GLU A 586 15.00 27.09 -15.00
CA GLU A 586 15.21 28.52 -15.25
C GLU A 586 13.99 29.09 -16.01
N GLY A 587 13.05 29.71 -15.27
CA GLY A 587 11.89 30.43 -15.81
C GLY A 587 10.60 29.59 -15.88
N GLY A 588 9.74 29.70 -14.87
CA GLY A 588 8.37 29.19 -14.89
C GLY A 588 7.41 30.09 -15.71
N PRO A 589 6.16 29.65 -15.97
CA PRO A 589 5.25 30.33 -16.87
C PRO A 589 5.02 31.78 -16.45
N ASP A 590 5.09 32.67 -17.44
CA ASP A 590 4.66 34.06 -17.35
C ASP A 590 3.16 34.07 -16.96
N ASP A 591 2.85 34.41 -15.70
CA ASP A 591 1.53 34.95 -15.36
C ASP A 591 1.42 36.34 -16.00
N GLY A 592 1.14 36.40 -17.29
CA GLY A 592 0.82 37.66 -17.98
C GLY A 592 -0.56 38.20 -17.57
N PRO A 593 -0.88 39.46 -17.93
CA PRO A 593 -0.27 40.73 -17.56
C PRO A 593 -1.12 41.42 -16.46
N GLY A 594 -0.49 41.85 -15.35
CA GLY A 594 -1.27 42.32 -14.20
C GLY A 594 -0.61 43.29 -13.24
N SER A 595 0.39 44.06 -13.65
CA SER A 595 0.74 45.30 -12.92
C SER A 595 1.49 46.26 -13.83
N SER A 596 0.74 47.06 -14.58
CA SER A 596 1.23 48.35 -15.02
C SER A 596 1.64 49.16 -13.79
N GLU A 597 2.86 49.69 -13.84
CA GLU A 597 3.35 50.86 -13.14
C GLU A 597 2.25 51.69 -12.45
N ILE A 598 2.35 51.86 -11.13
CA ILE A 598 2.12 53.17 -10.53
C ILE A 598 3.25 53.44 -9.55
N ASP A 599 4.16 54.31 -9.99
CA ASP A 599 5.03 55.14 -9.17
C ASP A 599 4.25 55.77 -8.00
N GLN A 600 4.71 55.55 -6.76
CA GLN A 600 5.12 56.56 -5.74
C GLN A 600 5.28 55.97 -4.35
#